data_AF-A0A477LLL8-F1
#
_entry.id   AF-A0A477LLL8-F1
#
_cell.length_a   1.000
_cell.length_b   1.000
_cell.length_c   1.000
_cell.angle_alpha   90.00
_cell.angle_beta   90.00
_cell.angle_gamma   90.00
#
_symmetry.space_group_name_H-M   'P 1'
#
loop_
_entity.id
_entity.type
_entity.pdbx_description
1 polymer ?
#
loop_
_entity_poly.entity_id
_entity_poly.type
_entity_poly.pdbx_seq_one_letter_code
_entity_poly.pdbx_strand_id
1 'polypeptide(L)' 'MSDLDAIRRYCMKEYGWTIRETDNQEYKKLCRLIIEKEEAKSENNKVSLVDFVSQYQDVN' A
#
# COMPACT_ATOMS: atom_id res chain seq x y z
N MET A 1 11.51 20.98 2.14
CA MET A 1 10.59 19.97 1.59
C MET A 1 9.79 19.45 2.76
N SER A 2 8.49 19.71 2.83
CA SER A 2 7.67 19.40 4.01
C SER A 2 7.21 17.93 3.98
N ASP A 3 7.07 17.28 5.13
CA ASP A 3 6.64 15.86 5.24
C ASP A 3 5.32 15.57 4.51
N LEU A 4 4.43 16.58 4.44
CA LEU A 4 3.19 16.53 3.67
C LEU A 4 3.43 16.35 2.16
N ASP A 5 4.41 17.03 1.57
CA ASP A 5 4.71 16.92 0.15
C ASP A 5 5.27 15.52 -0.20
N ALA A 6 6.09 14.97 0.70
CA ALA A 6 6.63 13.62 0.56
C ALA A 6 5.51 12.57 0.57
N ILE A 7 4.56 12.66 1.50
CA ILE A 7 3.41 11.75 1.56
C ILE A 7 2.51 11.89 0.33
N ARG A 8 2.24 13.10 -0.13
CA ARG A 8 1.43 13.32 -1.35
C ARG A 8 2.06 12.64 -2.57
N ARG A 9 3.37 12.80 -2.76
CA ARG A 9 4.10 12.12 -3.85
C ARG A 9 4.06 10.61 -3.72
N TYR A 10 4.22 10.09 -2.51
CA TYR A 10 4.09 8.66 -2.25
C TYR A 10 2.68 8.15 -2.63
N CYS A 11 1.62 8.86 -2.23
CA CYS A 11 0.25 8.51 -2.58
C CYS A 11 0.00 8.46 -4.09
N MET A 12 0.52 9.43 -4.84
CA MET A 12 0.38 9.47 -6.30
C MET A 12 1.12 8.32 -6.97
N LYS A 13 2.34 8.00 -6.49
CA LYS A 13 3.18 6.97 -7.09
C LYS A 13 2.69 5.55 -6.80
N GLU A 14 2.38 5.25 -5.54
CA GLU A 14 2.07 3.87 -5.10
C GLU A 14 0.59 3.50 -5.25
N TYR A 15 -0.30 4.48 -5.14
CA TYR A 15 -1.75 4.25 -5.22
C TYR A 15 -2.41 4.92 -6.42
N GLY A 16 -1.66 5.68 -7.23
CA GLY A 16 -2.21 6.36 -8.41
C GLY A 16 -3.18 7.50 -8.08
N TRP A 17 -3.15 8.03 -6.85
CA TRP A 17 -4.07 9.10 -6.46
C TRP A 17 -3.79 10.38 -7.23
N THR A 18 -4.83 11.17 -7.47
CA THR A 18 -4.69 12.46 -8.14
C THR A 18 -4.22 13.55 -7.16
N ILE A 19 -3.62 14.61 -7.71
CA ILE A 19 -3.22 15.78 -6.92
C ILE A 19 -4.40 16.31 -6.10
N ARG A 20 -5.60 16.40 -6.69
CA ARG A 20 -6.82 16.85 -6.02
C ARG A 20 -7.19 16.00 -4.80
N GLU A 21 -7.05 14.68 -4.89
CA GLU A 21 -7.36 13.77 -3.78
C GLU A 21 -6.38 13.92 -2.63
N THR A 22 -5.10 14.19 -2.93
CA THR A 22 -4.06 14.35 -1.92
C THR A 22 -3.96 15.78 -1.35
N ASP A 23 -4.36 16.78 -2.12
CA ASP A 23 -4.22 18.20 -1.76
C ASP A 23 -5.33 18.65 -0.79
N ASN A 24 -6.55 18.11 -0.95
CA ASN A 24 -7.68 18.35 -0.08
C ASN A 24 -7.63 17.59 1.26
N GLN A 25 -6.52 16.91 1.57
CA GLN A 25 -6.40 16.10 2.78
C GLN A 25 -5.23 16.53 3.65
N GLU A 26 -5.51 16.58 4.95
CA GLU A 26 -4.49 16.80 5.97
C GLU A 26 -3.59 15.57 6.10
N TYR A 27 -2.34 15.81 6.51
CA TYR A 27 -1.31 14.79 6.72
C TYR A 27 -1.83 13.54 7.47
N LYS A 28 -2.50 13.74 8.61
CA LYS A 28 -3.00 12.64 9.45
C LYS A 28 -4.02 11.76 8.72
N LYS A 29 -4.86 12.35 7.87
CA LYS A 29 -5.88 11.63 7.10
C LYS A 29 -5.22 10.81 5.99
N LEU A 30 -4.23 11.39 5.30
CA LEU A 30 -3.42 10.67 4.31
C LEU A 30 -2.72 9.46 4.93
N CYS A 31 -2.06 9.63 6.08
CA CYS A 31 -1.42 8.51 6.79
C CYS A 31 -2.41 7.39 7.10
N ARG A 32 -3.61 7.71 7.59
CA ARG A 32 -4.62 6.70 7.91
C ARG A 32 -5.05 5.91 6.67
N LEU A 33 -5.34 6.60 5.57
CA LEU A 33 -5.75 5.93 4.33
C LEU A 33 -4.64 5.07 3.72
N ILE A 34 -3.37 5.48 3.86
CA ILE A 34 -2.22 4.67 3.46
C ILE A 34 -2.17 3.38 4.27
N ILE A 35 -2.27 3.47 5.60
CA ILE A 35 -2.27 2.30 6.49
C ILE A 35 -3.41 1.35 6.12
N GLU A 36 -4.63 1.86 5.97
CA GLU A 36 -5.80 1.04 5.59
C GLU A 36 -5.60 0.32 4.25
N LYS A 37 -4.99 0.98 3.25
CA LYS A 37 -4.68 0.36 1.96
C LYS A 37 -3.59 -0.70 2.06
N GLU A 38 -2.54 -0.48 2.85
CA GLU A 38 -1.47 -1.46 3.04
C GLU A 38 -1.95 -2.68 3.84
N GLU A 39 -2.82 -2.49 4.83
CA GLU A 39 -3.46 -3.59 5.55
C GLU A 39 -4.35 -4.41 4.61
N ALA A 40 -5.16 -3.77 3.76
CA ALA A 40 -5.98 -4.46 2.77
C ALA A 40 -5.16 -5.19 1.67
N LYS A 41 -4.02 -4.63 1.26
CA LYS A 41 -3.07 -5.32 0.37
C LYS A 41 -2.43 -6.52 1.06
N SER A 42 -2.01 -6.36 2.31
CA SER A 42 -1.37 -7.43 3.08
C SER A 42 -2.32 -8.58 3.37
N GLU A 43 -3.61 -8.30 3.57
CA GLU A 43 -4.63 -9.33 3.71
C GLU A 43 -4.84 -10.13 2.41
N ASN A 44 -4.84 -9.46 1.25
CA ASN A 44 -4.91 -10.12 -0.06
C ASN A 44 -3.60 -10.84 -0.46
N ASN A 45 -2.46 -10.40 0.07
CA ASN A 45 -1.15 -10.98 -0.20
C ASN A 45 -0.74 -12.04 0.84
N LYS A 46 -1.68 -12.54 1.63
CA LYS A 46 -1.48 -13.78 2.39
C LYS A 46 -1.35 -14.92 1.39
N VAL A 47 -0.15 -15.12 0.88
CA VAL A 47 0.25 -16.37 0.21
C VAL A 47 -0.18 -17.50 1.14
N SER A 48 -1.10 -18.33 0.67
CA SER A 48 -1.52 -19.50 1.44
C SER A 48 -0.28 -20.34 1.71
N LEU A 49 -0.10 -20.79 2.96
CA LEU A 49 1.00 -21.71 3.29
C LEU A 49 0.99 -22.95 2.38
N VAL A 50 -0.17 -23.31 1.85
CA VAL A 50 -0.36 -24.40 0.88
C VAL A 50 0.29 -24.08 -0.47
N ASP A 51 0.14 -22.86 -0.98
CA ASP A 51 0.79 -22.42 -2.23
C ASP A 51 2.31 -22.30 -2.05
N PHE A 52 2.76 -21.85 -0.87
CA PHE A 52 4.20 -21.80 -0.53
C PHE A 52 4.82 -23.20 -0.47
N VAL A 53 4.17 -24.16 0.17
CA VAL A 53 4.66 -25.55 0.25
C VAL A 53 4.61 -26.25 -1.11
N SER A 54 3.59 -25.97 -1.94
CA SER A 54 3.46 -26.56 -3.27
C SER A 54 4.61 -26.17 -4.21
N GLN A 55 5.13 -24.94 -4.11
CA GLN A 55 6.30 -24.51 -4.89
C GLN A 55 7.59 -25.27 -4.56
N TYR A 56 7.68 -25.87 -3.36
CA TYR A 56 8.85 -26.67 -2.94
C TYR A 56 8.71 -28.16 -3.22
N GLN A 57 7.51 -28.66 -3.55
CA GLN A 57 7.28 -30.08 -3.85
C GLN A 57 7.53 -30.43 -5.33
N ASP A 58 7.50 -29.46 -6.24
CA ASP A 58 7.76 -29.67 -7.68
C ASP A 58 9.27 -29.77 -8.02
N VAL A 59 10.15 -29.61 -7.05
CA VAL A 59 11.61 -29.55 -7.23
C VAL A 59 12.34 -30.86 -6.91
N ASN A 60 11.63 -32.00 -6.86
CA ASN A 60 12.23 -33.31 -6.53
C ASN A 60 12.02 -34.37 -7.62
#